data_AF-A0A6I4ZM29-F1
#
_entry.id   AF-A0A6I4ZM29-F1
#
_cell.length_a   1.000
_cell.length_b   1.000
_cell.length_c   1.000
_cell.angle_alpha   90.00
_cell.angle_beta   90.00
_cell.angle_gamma   90.00
#
_symmetry.space_group_name_H-M   'P 1'
#
loop_
_entity.id
_entity.type
_entity.pdbx_description
1 polymer ?
#
loop_
_entity_poly.entity_id
_entity_poly.type
_entity_poly.pdbx_seq_one_letter_code
_entity_poly.pdbx_strand_id
1 'polypeptide(L)'
;MANGTVSCWGANGDGQASPPDGQFVAVSAAASHTCGVKSDSSVVCWGSDSHGKSTPPAGEFVSVSAGDYHTCGIKSDGSVVCWGRDLYGESTPLAGTFVSISAGWGHTCGVEMGGAIACWGRNRYGEATPPFGTFVSVSAGWVHTCGVKTDGSLACWGLDDYSQSTPPPGQFIAVSAVDSHTCGLRKNGSVYCWGRL
;
A
#
# COMPACT_ATOMS: atom_id res chain seq x y z
N MET A 1 -4.80 18.46 18.38
CA MET A 1 -5.63 17.58 17.52
C MET A 1 -5.58 18.17 16.13
N ALA A 2 -5.14 17.40 15.13
CA ALA A 2 -5.06 17.87 13.75
C ALA A 2 -6.49 18.05 13.20
N ASN A 3 -6.75 19.19 12.59
CA ASN A 3 -8.02 19.61 11.99
C ASN A 3 -8.41 18.85 10.70
N GLY A 4 -7.82 17.68 10.45
CA GLY A 4 -8.07 16.85 9.26
C GLY A 4 -7.56 17.46 7.94
N THR A 5 -6.84 18.57 7.97
CA THR A 5 -6.27 19.18 6.76
C THR A 5 -4.98 18.49 6.34
N VAL A 6 -4.81 18.30 5.03
CA VAL A 6 -3.63 17.67 4.45
C VAL A 6 -2.66 18.74 3.97
N SER A 7 -1.38 18.59 4.31
CA SER A 7 -0.28 19.39 3.76
C SER A 7 0.67 18.47 3.02
N CYS A 8 0.97 18.79 1.76
CA CYS A 8 1.84 18.00 0.90
C CYS A 8 3.10 18.80 0.54
N TRP A 9 4.20 18.09 0.31
CA TRP A 9 5.47 18.65 -0.13
C TRP A 9 6.19 17.64 -1.04
N GLY A 10 7.16 18.11 -1.83
CA GLY A 10 7.93 17.29 -2.77
C GLY A 10 7.58 17.55 -4.24
N ALA A 11 7.78 16.54 -5.09
CA ALA A 11 7.50 16.64 -6.52
C ALA A 11 6.00 16.88 -6.77
N ASN A 12 5.70 17.81 -7.68
CA ASN A 12 4.32 18.25 -7.95
C ASN A 12 4.06 18.44 -9.46
N GLY A 13 4.79 17.72 -10.32
CA GLY A 13 4.67 17.88 -11.78
C GLY A 13 3.28 17.51 -12.33
N ASP A 14 2.57 16.61 -11.63
CA ASP A 14 1.23 16.16 -11.98
C ASP A 14 0.16 16.79 -11.08
N GLY A 15 0.54 17.65 -10.13
CA GLY A 15 -0.35 18.16 -9.09
C GLY A 15 -0.53 17.22 -7.89
N GLN A 16 0.23 16.12 -7.79
CA GLN A 16 0.11 15.11 -6.73
C GLN A 16 0.39 15.62 -5.31
N ALA A 17 1.09 16.75 -5.18
CA ALA A 17 1.33 17.44 -3.91
C ALA A 17 0.45 18.70 -3.75
N SER A 18 -0.65 18.81 -4.51
CA SER A 18 -1.64 19.89 -4.42
C SER A 18 -2.98 19.32 -3.90
N PRO A 19 -3.11 19.07 -2.59
CA PRO A 19 -4.30 18.44 -2.04
C PRO A 19 -5.53 19.34 -2.23
N PRO A 20 -6.69 18.78 -2.58
CA PRO A 20 -7.94 19.53 -2.61
C PRO A 20 -8.40 19.86 -1.20
N ASP A 21 -9.23 20.91 -1.07
CA ASP A 21 -9.83 21.29 0.20
C ASP A 21 -10.71 20.17 0.76
N GLY A 22 -10.62 19.94 2.06
CA GLY A 22 -11.43 18.94 2.75
C GLY A 22 -10.82 18.47 4.06
N GLN A 23 -11.60 17.70 4.81
CA GLN A 23 -11.13 16.97 5.97
C GLN A 23 -10.92 15.51 5.60
N PHE A 24 -9.71 15.01 5.82
CA PHE A 24 -9.29 13.67 5.50
C PHE A 24 -9.03 12.86 6.77
N VAL A 25 -9.46 11.60 6.74
CA VAL A 25 -9.19 10.62 7.82
C VAL A 25 -8.08 9.65 7.44
N ALA A 26 -7.80 9.50 6.14
CA ALA A 26 -6.68 8.72 5.63
C ALA A 26 -6.18 9.32 4.31
N VAL A 27 -4.89 9.19 4.04
CA VAL A 27 -4.24 9.60 2.78
C VAL A 27 -3.22 8.55 2.39
N SER A 28 -3.15 8.23 1.10
CA SER A 28 -2.11 7.40 0.50
C SER A 28 -1.55 8.11 -0.72
N ALA A 29 -0.24 8.34 -0.73
CA ALA A 29 0.49 8.94 -1.84
C ALA A 29 1.32 7.89 -2.58
N ALA A 30 1.31 7.95 -3.91
CA ALA A 30 2.18 7.18 -4.80
C ALA A 30 3.03 8.13 -5.67
N ALA A 31 3.78 7.60 -6.63
CA ALA A 31 4.75 8.38 -7.41
C ALA A 31 4.16 9.60 -8.15
N SER A 32 2.93 9.48 -8.68
CA SER A 32 2.31 10.52 -9.52
C SER A 32 0.86 10.85 -9.18
N HIS A 33 0.28 10.21 -8.17
CA HIS A 33 -1.05 10.56 -7.68
C HIS A 33 -1.18 10.29 -6.18
N THR A 34 -2.15 10.94 -5.56
CA THR A 34 -2.46 10.81 -4.15
C THR A 34 -3.97 10.64 -4.02
N CYS A 35 -4.39 9.77 -3.11
CA CYS A 35 -5.80 9.56 -2.79
C CYS A 35 -6.01 9.74 -1.29
N GLY A 36 -7.18 10.27 -0.93
CA GLY A 36 -7.58 10.45 0.46
C GLY A 36 -9.02 10.06 0.69
N VAL A 37 -9.27 9.47 1.86
CA VAL A 37 -10.60 9.21 2.40
C VAL A 37 -11.02 10.44 3.20
N LYS A 38 -12.14 11.05 2.83
CA LYS A 38 -12.73 12.19 3.54
C LYS A 38 -13.45 11.74 4.80
N SER A 39 -13.78 12.70 5.67
CA SER A 39 -14.56 12.45 6.90
C SER A 39 -15.98 11.91 6.66
N ASP A 40 -16.52 12.07 5.46
CA ASP A 40 -17.79 11.51 5.00
C ASP A 40 -17.63 10.13 4.31
N SER A 41 -16.46 9.49 4.46
CA SER A 41 -16.10 8.22 3.85
C SER A 41 -15.98 8.21 2.32
N SER A 42 -16.17 9.36 1.64
CA SER A 42 -15.91 9.46 0.20
C SER A 42 -14.42 9.50 -0.11
N VAL A 43 -14.01 8.99 -1.27
CA VAL A 43 -12.61 9.05 -1.73
C VAL A 43 -12.45 10.14 -2.78
N VAL A 44 -11.39 10.92 -2.64
CA VAL A 44 -10.91 11.85 -3.67
C VAL A 44 -9.47 11.53 -3.98
N CYS A 45 -9.14 11.49 -5.27
CA CYS A 45 -7.78 11.35 -5.77
C CYS A 45 -7.39 12.58 -6.59
N TRP A 46 -6.11 12.93 -6.57
CA TRP A 46 -5.54 14.06 -7.30
C TRP A 46 -4.13 13.72 -7.81
N GLY A 47 -3.68 14.42 -8.85
CA GLY A 47 -2.46 14.09 -9.57
C GLY A 47 -2.74 13.51 -10.96
N SER A 48 -1.82 12.67 -11.44
CA SER A 48 -1.95 11.97 -12.73
C SER A 48 -3.15 11.04 -12.73
N ASP A 49 -3.98 11.11 -13.78
CA ASP A 49 -5.12 10.21 -14.00
C ASP A 49 -4.92 9.22 -15.15
N SER A 50 -3.65 8.88 -15.44
CA SER A 50 -3.39 7.82 -16.42
C SER A 50 -4.08 6.51 -16.00
N HIS A 51 -4.73 5.85 -16.96
CA HIS A 51 -5.54 4.64 -16.73
C HIS A 51 -6.75 4.82 -15.79
N GLY A 52 -7.14 6.06 -15.44
CA GLY A 52 -8.26 6.33 -14.54
C GLY A 52 -7.94 6.11 -13.05
N LYS A 53 -6.67 6.02 -12.66
CA LYS A 53 -6.23 5.73 -11.29
C LYS A 53 -6.58 6.81 -10.25
N SER A 54 -6.87 8.03 -10.72
CA SER A 54 -7.32 9.17 -9.92
C SER A 54 -8.83 9.45 -10.09
N THR A 55 -9.56 8.56 -10.74
CA THR A 55 -11.03 8.61 -10.85
C THR A 55 -11.64 7.51 -9.96
N PRO A 56 -11.78 7.74 -8.64
CA PRO A 56 -12.33 6.75 -7.73
C PRO A 56 -13.80 6.43 -8.07
N PRO A 57 -14.22 5.15 -7.97
CA PRO A 57 -15.62 4.80 -8.09
C PRO A 57 -16.43 5.40 -6.93
N ALA A 58 -17.72 5.66 -7.17
CA ALA A 58 -18.64 6.09 -6.13
C ALA A 58 -18.78 5.01 -5.04
N GLY A 59 -18.76 5.41 -3.78
CA GLY A 59 -18.91 4.53 -2.64
C GLY A 59 -18.27 5.09 -1.38
N GLU A 60 -18.50 4.39 -0.28
CA GLU A 60 -17.90 4.69 1.02
C GLU A 60 -16.73 3.74 1.28
N PHE A 61 -15.62 4.31 1.74
CA PHE A 61 -14.39 3.61 2.01
C PHE A 61 -13.87 3.99 3.40
N VAL A 62 -13.23 3.03 4.07
CA VAL A 62 -12.57 3.25 5.37
C VAL A 62 -11.06 3.43 5.23
N SER A 63 -10.48 2.97 4.12
CA SER A 63 -9.07 3.15 3.80
C SER A 63 -8.84 3.09 2.30
N VAL A 64 -7.72 3.67 1.87
CA VAL A 64 -7.26 3.67 0.47
C VAL A 64 -5.75 3.43 0.42
N SER A 65 -5.28 2.74 -0.61
CA SER A 65 -3.88 2.55 -0.92
C SER A 65 -3.64 2.82 -2.42
N ALA A 66 -2.75 3.77 -2.70
CA ALA A 66 -2.34 4.15 -4.03
C ALA A 66 -1.05 3.42 -4.41
N GLY A 67 -1.06 2.70 -5.54
CA GLY A 67 0.13 2.14 -6.20
C GLY A 67 0.57 3.03 -7.36
N ASP A 68 1.47 2.57 -8.23
CA ASP A 68 1.99 3.45 -9.30
C ASP A 68 0.98 3.75 -10.40
N TYR A 69 0.11 2.79 -10.72
CA TYR A 69 -0.84 2.88 -11.83
C TYR A 69 -2.27 2.46 -11.48
N HIS A 70 -2.51 2.07 -10.24
CA HIS A 70 -3.81 1.67 -9.73
C HIS A 70 -3.97 2.14 -8.29
N THR A 71 -5.21 2.12 -7.83
CA THR A 71 -5.59 2.45 -6.47
C THR A 71 -6.60 1.42 -5.99
N CYS A 72 -6.50 1.04 -4.72
CA CYS A 72 -7.45 0.15 -4.08
C CYS A 72 -7.99 0.79 -2.81
N GLY A 73 -9.26 0.54 -2.49
CA GLY A 73 -9.90 0.97 -1.26
C GLY A 73 -10.61 -0.18 -0.57
N ILE A 74 -10.65 -0.12 0.76
CA ILE A 74 -11.41 -1.06 1.60
C ILE A 74 -12.73 -0.40 2.01
N LYS A 75 -13.84 -1.11 1.88
CA LYS A 75 -15.16 -0.69 2.38
C LYS A 75 -15.36 -1.09 3.85
N SER A 76 -16.41 -0.60 4.49
CA SER A 76 -16.70 -0.90 5.91
C SER A 76 -16.96 -2.39 6.20
N ASP A 77 -17.36 -3.17 5.20
CA ASP A 77 -17.55 -4.62 5.29
C ASP A 77 -16.26 -5.43 5.05
N GLY A 78 -15.13 -4.74 4.82
CA GLY A 78 -13.83 -5.36 4.51
C GLY A 78 -13.64 -5.77 3.05
N SER A 79 -14.65 -5.60 2.18
CA SER A 79 -14.50 -5.84 0.75
C SER A 79 -13.59 -4.78 0.11
N VAL A 80 -12.86 -5.20 -0.93
CA VAL A 80 -11.91 -4.33 -1.65
C VAL A 80 -12.45 -3.97 -3.02
N VAL A 81 -12.28 -2.71 -3.40
CA VAL A 81 -12.49 -2.25 -4.78
C VAL A 81 -11.20 -1.60 -5.25
N CYS A 82 -10.74 -2.00 -6.42
CA CYS A 82 -9.59 -1.39 -7.08
C CYS A 82 -9.99 -0.77 -8.41
N TRP A 83 -9.25 0.25 -8.83
CA TRP A 83 -9.44 0.97 -10.09
C TRP A 83 -8.11 1.48 -10.63
N GLY A 84 -8.06 1.74 -11.94
CA GLY A 84 -6.83 2.11 -12.64
C GLY A 84 -6.38 1.04 -13.63
N ARG A 85 -5.06 0.89 -13.80
CA ARG A 85 -4.47 -0.13 -14.68
C ARG A 85 -4.79 -1.53 -14.19
N ASP A 86 -5.06 -2.45 -15.11
CA ASP A 86 -5.38 -3.86 -14.81
C ASP A 86 -4.72 -4.85 -15.77
N LEU A 87 -3.50 -4.57 -16.22
CA LEU A 87 -2.84 -5.42 -17.23
C LEU A 87 -2.44 -6.80 -16.70
N TYR A 88 -2.30 -6.93 -15.38
CA TYR A 88 -1.90 -8.16 -14.69
C TYR A 88 -2.97 -8.63 -13.70
N GLY A 89 -4.16 -8.00 -13.68
CA GLY A 89 -5.19 -8.25 -12.68
C GLY A 89 -5.00 -7.50 -11.38
N GLU A 90 -4.11 -6.51 -11.29
CA GLU A 90 -3.83 -5.75 -10.06
C GLU A 90 -5.01 -4.91 -9.54
N SER A 91 -5.95 -4.58 -10.43
CA SER A 91 -7.22 -3.93 -10.12
C SER A 91 -8.40 -4.91 -10.05
N THR A 92 -8.15 -6.21 -10.13
CA THR A 92 -9.13 -7.28 -9.92
C THR A 92 -8.88 -7.95 -8.57
N PRO A 93 -9.45 -7.40 -7.46
CA PRO A 93 -9.20 -7.94 -6.13
C PRO A 93 -9.75 -9.34 -5.94
N LEU A 94 -9.07 -10.13 -5.10
CA LEU A 94 -9.56 -11.42 -4.67
C LEU A 94 -10.81 -11.27 -3.78
N ALA A 95 -11.73 -12.22 -3.88
CA ALA A 95 -12.85 -12.30 -2.96
C ALA A 95 -12.34 -12.57 -1.53
N GLY A 96 -12.83 -11.81 -0.56
CA GLY A 96 -12.39 -11.92 0.83
C GLY A 96 -12.71 -10.66 1.64
N THR A 97 -12.33 -10.68 2.92
CA THR A 97 -12.41 -9.52 3.79
C THR A 97 -11.02 -9.15 4.30
N PHE A 98 -10.66 -7.90 4.10
CA PHE A 98 -9.33 -7.38 4.36
C PHE A 98 -9.39 -6.30 5.45
N VAL A 99 -8.42 -6.32 6.35
CA VAL A 99 -8.26 -5.30 7.39
C VAL A 99 -7.25 -4.22 6.97
N SER A 100 -6.35 -4.55 6.04
CA SER A 100 -5.43 -3.60 5.43
C SER A 100 -5.02 -4.07 4.04
N ILE A 101 -4.65 -3.12 3.18
CA ILE A 101 -4.15 -3.37 1.84
C ILE A 101 -2.96 -2.46 1.55
N SER A 102 -2.08 -2.91 0.65
CA SER A 102 -0.96 -2.16 0.12
C SER A 102 -0.85 -2.43 -1.38
N ALA A 103 -1.01 -1.38 -2.16
CA ALA A 103 -0.84 -1.38 -3.61
C ALA A 103 0.63 -1.03 -3.95
N GLY A 104 1.30 -1.94 -4.68
CA GLY A 104 2.64 -1.72 -5.23
C GLY A 104 2.59 -1.20 -6.66
N TRP A 105 3.61 -1.49 -7.46
CA TRP A 105 3.68 -1.03 -8.86
C TRP A 105 2.78 -1.80 -9.84
N GLY A 106 2.58 -3.08 -9.58
CA GLY A 106 1.79 -3.94 -10.45
C GLY A 106 1.15 -5.11 -9.75
N HIS A 107 1.16 -5.11 -8.42
CA HIS A 107 0.52 -6.09 -7.56
C HIS A 107 -0.08 -5.38 -6.36
N THR A 108 -1.02 -6.04 -5.71
CA THR A 108 -1.64 -5.59 -4.48
C THR A 108 -1.61 -6.74 -3.49
N CYS A 109 -1.30 -6.44 -2.24
CA CYS A 109 -1.36 -7.40 -1.14
C CYS A 109 -2.24 -6.85 -0.03
N GLY A 110 -3.00 -7.72 0.61
CA GLY A 110 -3.82 -7.36 1.76
C GLY A 110 -3.69 -8.37 2.90
N VAL A 111 -3.85 -7.87 4.12
CA VAL A 111 -3.98 -8.72 5.32
C VAL A 111 -5.46 -9.02 5.51
N GLU A 112 -5.81 -10.30 5.51
CA GLU A 112 -7.16 -10.79 5.77
C GLU A 112 -7.49 -10.73 7.28
N MET A 113 -8.77 -10.83 7.64
CA MET A 113 -9.20 -10.83 9.05
C MET A 113 -8.52 -11.92 9.92
N GLY A 114 -8.15 -13.06 9.31
CA GLY A 114 -7.40 -14.13 9.98
C GLY A 114 -5.89 -13.89 10.11
N GLY A 115 -5.39 -12.75 9.63
CA GLY A 115 -3.97 -12.39 9.61
C GLY A 115 -3.16 -13.02 8.47
N ALA A 116 -3.76 -13.87 7.63
CA ALA A 116 -3.11 -14.33 6.41
C ALA A 116 -2.96 -13.17 5.42
N ILE A 117 -1.96 -13.24 4.54
CA ILE A 117 -1.81 -12.30 3.43
C ILE A 117 -2.31 -12.96 2.15
N ALA A 118 -3.15 -12.24 1.40
CA ALA A 118 -3.48 -12.58 0.04
C ALA A 118 -2.97 -11.48 -0.89
N CYS A 119 -2.36 -11.88 -2.01
CA CYS A 119 -1.84 -10.96 -3.02
C CYS A 119 -2.37 -11.32 -4.40
N TRP A 120 -2.48 -10.32 -5.27
CA TRP A 120 -2.93 -10.46 -6.65
C TRP A 120 -2.24 -9.46 -7.58
N GLY A 121 -2.36 -9.67 -8.89
CA GLY A 121 -1.67 -8.89 -9.91
C GLY A 121 -0.42 -9.57 -10.45
N ARG A 122 0.57 -8.76 -10.85
CA ARG A 122 1.85 -9.21 -11.39
C ARG A 122 2.59 -10.09 -10.38
N ASN A 123 3.19 -11.17 -10.88
CA ASN A 123 3.86 -12.16 -10.03
C ASN A 123 5.12 -12.73 -10.68
N ARG A 124 5.92 -11.91 -11.37
CA ARG A 124 7.04 -12.42 -12.18
C ARG A 124 8.19 -12.96 -11.33
N TYR A 125 8.34 -12.43 -10.12
CA TYR A 125 9.40 -12.76 -9.16
C TYR A 125 8.84 -13.35 -7.87
N GLY A 126 7.55 -13.72 -7.86
CA GLY A 126 6.87 -14.21 -6.68
C GLY A 126 6.33 -13.10 -5.76
N GLU A 127 6.34 -11.83 -6.17
CA GLU A 127 5.91 -10.67 -5.38
C GLU A 127 4.44 -10.74 -4.91
N ALA A 128 3.60 -11.51 -5.63
CA ALA A 128 2.23 -11.84 -5.28
C ALA A 128 2.06 -13.29 -4.77
N THR A 129 3.13 -13.96 -4.35
CA THR A 129 3.13 -15.28 -3.69
C THR A 129 3.55 -15.13 -2.22
N PRO A 130 2.65 -14.71 -1.33
CA PRO A 130 3.00 -14.48 0.06
C PRO A 130 3.39 -15.77 0.79
N PRO A 131 4.37 -15.72 1.72
CA PRO A 131 4.71 -16.86 2.55
C PRO A 131 3.60 -17.14 3.58
N PHE A 132 3.47 -18.39 4.01
CA PHE A 132 2.54 -18.76 5.07
C PHE A 132 2.91 -18.09 6.40
N GLY A 133 1.88 -17.69 7.15
CA GLY A 133 2.02 -17.09 8.48
C GLY A 133 0.86 -16.17 8.83
N THR A 134 0.95 -15.55 10.00
CA THR A 134 0.02 -14.51 10.45
C THR A 134 0.75 -13.17 10.56
N PHE A 135 0.14 -12.15 10.00
CA PHE A 135 0.70 -10.83 9.79
C PHE A 135 -0.20 -9.77 10.39
N VAL A 136 0.42 -8.69 10.86
CA VAL A 136 -0.29 -7.51 11.37
C VAL A 136 -0.30 -6.37 10.36
N SER A 137 0.63 -6.39 9.39
CA SER A 137 0.71 -5.40 8.32
C SER A 137 1.50 -5.93 7.13
N VAL A 138 1.26 -5.33 5.96
CA VAL A 138 1.94 -5.61 4.70
C VAL A 138 2.26 -4.30 3.99
N SER A 139 3.40 -4.26 3.30
CA SER A 139 3.83 -3.17 2.44
C SER A 139 4.35 -3.75 1.12
N ALA A 140 3.72 -3.36 0.02
CA ALA A 140 4.12 -3.71 -1.34
C ALA A 140 4.96 -2.59 -1.95
N GLY A 141 6.14 -2.94 -2.47
CA GLY A 141 7.05 -2.03 -3.17
C GLY A 141 6.93 -2.14 -4.70
N TRP A 142 8.04 -1.96 -5.41
CA TRP A 142 8.05 -2.05 -6.88
C TRP A 142 7.85 -3.49 -7.35
N VAL A 143 8.70 -4.41 -6.88
CA VAL A 143 8.68 -5.82 -7.29
C VAL A 143 8.96 -6.76 -6.11
N HIS A 144 8.79 -6.26 -4.89
CA HIS A 144 8.89 -7.02 -3.66
C HIS A 144 7.81 -6.59 -2.67
N THR A 145 7.58 -7.43 -1.67
CA THR A 145 6.61 -7.19 -0.62
C THR A 145 7.22 -7.60 0.71
N CYS A 146 6.93 -6.85 1.75
CA CYS A 146 7.31 -7.17 3.12
C CYS A 146 6.09 -7.12 4.04
N GLY A 147 6.02 -8.03 5.01
CA GLY A 147 5.01 -8.05 6.06
C GLY A 147 5.62 -8.17 7.44
N VAL A 148 4.97 -7.55 8.42
CA VAL A 148 5.29 -7.73 9.84
C VAL A 148 4.44 -8.88 10.37
N LYS A 149 5.09 -9.93 10.89
CA LYS A 149 4.40 -11.05 11.52
C LYS A 149 3.88 -10.67 12.90
N THR A 150 2.92 -11.45 13.41
CA THR A 150 2.38 -11.28 14.78
C THR A 150 3.43 -11.46 15.88
N ASP A 151 4.49 -12.23 15.62
CA ASP A 151 5.64 -12.38 16.53
C ASP A 151 6.65 -11.21 16.46
N GLY A 152 6.40 -10.22 15.60
CA GLY A 152 7.24 -9.04 15.38
C GLY A 152 8.41 -9.27 14.42
N SER A 153 8.61 -10.47 13.87
CA SER A 153 9.59 -10.68 12.80
C SER A 153 9.08 -10.15 11.45
N LEU A 154 9.98 -9.95 10.50
CA LEU A 154 9.63 -9.59 9.12
C LEU A 154 9.68 -10.82 8.22
N ALA A 155 8.76 -10.89 7.27
CA ALA A 155 8.95 -11.71 6.07
C ALA A 155 8.93 -10.78 4.85
N CYS A 156 9.91 -10.93 3.96
CA CYS A 156 9.90 -10.25 2.67
C CYS A 156 10.06 -11.28 1.56
N TRP A 157 9.47 -11.00 0.40
CA TRP A 157 9.44 -11.89 -0.75
C TRP A 157 9.31 -11.09 -2.06
N GLY A 158 9.63 -11.74 -3.18
CA GLY A 158 9.69 -11.10 -4.50
C GLY A 158 11.14 -10.95 -4.99
N LEU A 159 11.39 -9.91 -5.78
CA LEU A 159 12.72 -9.59 -6.30
C LEU A 159 13.72 -9.28 -5.17
N ASP A 160 14.96 -9.78 -5.28
CA ASP A 160 15.99 -9.62 -4.25
C ASP A 160 17.38 -9.24 -4.77
N ASP A 161 17.47 -8.65 -5.97
CA ASP A 161 18.75 -8.30 -6.61
C ASP A 161 19.62 -7.32 -5.79
N TYR A 162 19.00 -6.58 -4.86
CA TYR A 162 19.66 -5.64 -3.95
C TYR A 162 19.51 -6.03 -2.48
N SER A 163 19.11 -7.27 -2.19
CA SER A 163 18.79 -7.74 -0.84
C SER A 163 17.56 -7.07 -0.20
N GLN A 164 16.71 -6.38 -0.96
CA GLN A 164 15.51 -5.68 -0.47
C GLN A 164 14.45 -6.62 0.13
N SER A 165 14.48 -7.90 -0.26
CA SER A 165 13.67 -9.00 0.26
C SER A 165 14.39 -9.86 1.31
N THR A 166 15.59 -9.47 1.73
CA THR A 166 16.34 -10.13 2.82
C THR A 166 16.27 -9.26 4.09
N PRO A 167 15.23 -9.43 4.94
CA PRO A 167 15.07 -8.59 6.11
C PRO A 167 16.13 -8.88 7.18
N PRO A 168 16.62 -7.86 7.90
CA PRO A 168 17.49 -8.07 9.06
C PRO A 168 16.74 -8.78 10.19
N PRO A 169 17.42 -9.60 11.01
CA PRO A 169 16.81 -10.19 12.19
C PRO A 169 16.42 -9.10 13.19
N GLY A 170 15.30 -9.28 13.88
CA GLY A 170 14.85 -8.34 14.90
C GLY A 170 13.35 -8.37 15.14
N GLN A 171 12.90 -7.37 15.90
CA GLN A 171 11.52 -7.18 16.31
C GLN A 171 11.02 -5.82 15.82
N PHE A 172 10.01 -5.85 14.97
CA PHE A 172 9.47 -4.74 14.22
C PHE A 172 7.99 -4.53 14.53
N ILE A 173 7.54 -3.30 14.34
CA ILE A 173 6.13 -2.89 14.48
C ILE A 173 5.56 -2.29 13.20
N ALA A 174 6.42 -1.87 12.28
CA ALA A 174 6.03 -1.38 10.97
C ALA A 174 7.12 -1.68 9.95
N VAL A 175 6.72 -1.80 8.69
CA VAL A 175 7.60 -1.95 7.54
C VAL A 175 7.08 -1.08 6.40
N SER A 176 7.99 -0.49 5.63
CA SER A 176 7.70 0.26 4.42
C SER A 176 8.66 -0.21 3.34
N ALA A 177 8.08 -0.79 2.28
CA ALA A 177 8.77 -1.21 1.07
C ALA A 177 8.47 -0.19 -0.03
N VAL A 178 9.50 0.43 -0.61
CA VAL A 178 9.37 1.46 -1.64
C VAL A 178 10.46 1.27 -2.68
N ASP A 179 10.10 1.31 -3.96
CA ASP A 179 11.01 1.07 -5.08
C ASP A 179 11.86 -0.20 -4.86
N SER A 180 13.16 -0.04 -4.60
CA SER A 180 14.16 -1.09 -4.43
C SER A 180 14.78 -1.13 -3.03
N HIS A 181 14.17 -0.46 -2.04
CA HIS A 181 14.59 -0.51 -0.64
C HIS A 181 13.43 -0.79 0.31
N THR A 182 13.78 -1.16 1.53
CA THR A 182 12.82 -1.42 2.60
C THR A 182 13.35 -0.81 3.89
N CYS A 183 12.46 -0.16 4.65
CA CYS A 183 12.74 0.33 5.99
C CYS A 183 11.79 -0.31 7.00
N GLY A 184 12.32 -0.71 8.15
CA GLY A 184 11.56 -1.27 9.25
C GLY A 184 11.70 -0.42 10.51
N LEU A 185 10.59 -0.18 11.20
CA LEU A 185 10.57 0.42 12.54
C LEU A 185 10.62 -0.67 13.59
N ARG A 186 11.68 -0.69 14.39
CA ARG A 186 11.87 -1.66 15.48
C ARG A 186 11.03 -1.32 16.70
N LYS A 187 10.72 -2.31 17.53
CA LYS A 187 10.01 -2.14 18.82
C LYS A 187 10.72 -1.16 19.77
N ASN A 188 12.04 -1.00 19.64
CA ASN A 188 12.83 -0.04 20.42
C ASN A 188 12.81 1.40 19.85
N GLY A 189 12.03 1.66 18.81
CA GLY A 189 11.91 2.98 18.16
C GLY A 189 12.97 3.29 17.11
N SER A 190 13.99 2.43 16.93
CA SER A 190 15.00 2.63 15.87
C SER A 190 14.49 2.23 14.49
N VAL A 191 14.95 2.93 13.45
CA VAL A 191 14.67 2.60 12.05
C VAL A 191 15.88 1.89 11.46
N TYR A 192 15.63 0.85 10.68
CA TYR A 192 16.66 0.15 9.91
C TYR A 192 16.22 0.03 8.46
N CYS A 193 17.04 0.49 7.52
CA CYS A 193 16.78 0.41 6.09
C CYS A 193 17.81 -0.49 5.39
N TRP A 194 17.37 -1.24 4.38
CA TRP A 194 18.18 -2.16 3.59
C TRP A 194 17.67 -2.19 2.14
N GLY A 195 18.43 -2.79 1.24
CA GLY A 195 18.19 -2.69 -0.20
C GLY A 195 19.08 -1.64 -0.86
N ARG A 196 18.66 -1.16 -2.04
CA ARG A 196 19.32 -0.08 -2.76
C ARG A 196 18.72 1.27 -2.35
N LEU A 197 19.46 2.01 -1.53
CA LEU A 197 19.14 3.36 -1.07
C LEU A 197 19.50 4.44 -2.11
#